data_AF-A0A356WXY1-F1
#
_entry.id   AF-A0A356WXY1-F1
#
_cell.length_a   1.000
_cell.length_b   1.000
_cell.length_c   1.000
_cell.angle_alpha   90.00
_cell.angle_beta   90.00
_cell.angle_gamma   90.00
#
_symmetry.space_group_name_H-M   'P 1'
#
loop_
_entity.id
_entity.type
_entity.pdbx_description
1 polymer ?
#
loop_
_entity_poly.entity_id
_entity_poly.type
_entity_poly.pdbx_seq_one_letter_code
_entity_poly.pdbx_strand_id
1 'polypeptide(L)' 'MLHKILKQGPIAIKNAILAVQEAGSEEGFDNEAKLFGELCGTADFKEGTTAFLEKRKPNFSGK' A
#
# COMPACT_ATOMS: atom_id res chain seq x y z
N MET A 1 14.57 -8.39 8.60
CA MET A 1 13.27 -7.68 8.56
C MET A 1 13.08 -6.88 7.27
N LEU A 2 14.07 -6.08 6.81
CA LEU A 2 13.99 -5.33 5.55
C LEU A 2 13.57 -6.16 4.31
N HIS A 3 14.10 -7.38 4.15
CA HIS A 3 13.73 -8.25 3.02
C HIS A 3 12.24 -8.62 2.92
N LYS A 4 11.46 -8.46 3.99
CA LYS A 4 10.00 -8.66 3.95
C LYS A 4 9.28 -7.41 3.44
N ILE A 5 9.81 -6.24 3.77
CA ILE A 5 9.29 -4.93 3.35
C ILE A 5 9.60 -4.70 1.86
N LEU A 6 10.83 -4.99 1.42
CA LEU A 6 11.25 -4.85 0.01
C LEU A 6 10.45 -5.73 -0.98
N LYS A 7 9.66 -6.68 -0.47
CA LYS A 7 8.74 -7.51 -1.28
C LYS A 7 7.35 -6.88 -1.45
N GLN A 8 7.07 -5.76 -0.80
CA GLN A 8 5.82 -5.03 -0.91
C GLN A 8 5.96 -3.87 -1.90
N GLY A 9 4.84 -3.36 -2.40
CA GLY A 9 4.84 -2.22 -3.31
C GLY A 9 5.47 -0.98 -2.66
N PRO A 10 6.41 -0.29 -3.34
CA PRO A 10 7.08 0.88 -2.77
C PRO A 10 6.09 2.03 -2.53
N ILE A 11 5.07 2.17 -3.37
CA ILE A 11 3.99 3.15 -3.20
C ILE A 11 3.16 2.83 -1.95
N ALA A 12 2.82 1.56 -1.73
CA ALA A 12 2.08 1.11 -0.55
C ALA A 12 2.83 1.38 0.75
N ILE A 13 4.15 1.13 0.78
CA ILE A 13 4.98 1.42 1.95
C ILE A 13 5.03 2.91 2.23
N LYS A 14 5.21 3.74 1.20
CA LYS A 14 5.24 5.21 1.34
C LYS A 14 3.94 5.72 1.96
N ASN A 15 2.80 5.30 1.43
CA ASN A 15 1.49 5.74 1.93
C ASN A 15 1.19 5.20 3.33
N ALA A 16 1.63 3.98 3.66
CA ALA A 16 1.50 3.44 5.01
C ALA A 16 2.29 4.28 6.04
N ILE A 17 3.49 4.74 5.70
CA ILE A 17 4.27 5.63 6.58
C ILE A 17 3.54 6.96 6.79
N LEU A 18 3.02 7.56 5.71
CA LEU A 18 2.27 8.82 5.78
C LEU A 18 0.99 8.68 6.63
N ALA A 19 0.23 7.60 6.45
CA ALA A 19 -0.97 7.33 7.24
C ALA A 19 -0.63 7.18 8.74
N VAL A 20 0.45 6.48 9.08
CA VAL A 20 0.89 6.32 10.48
C VAL A 20 1.35 7.65 11.09
N GLN A 21 1.97 8.53 10.32
CA GLN A 21 2.35 9.87 10.81
C GLN A 21 1.11 10.72 11.15
N GLU A 22 0.05 10.60 10.34
CA GLU A 22 -1.19 11.37 10.48
C GLU A 22 -2.20 10.74 11.45
N ALA A 23 -2.00 9.49 11.88
CA ALA A 23 -2.94 8.73 12.71
C ALA A 23 -3.23 9.36 14.09
N GLY A 24 -2.38 10.27 14.57
CA GLY A 24 -2.59 11.00 15.83
C GLY A 24 -3.51 12.22 15.72
N SER A 25 -3.89 12.60 14.51
CA SER A 25 -4.74 13.76 14.24
C SER A 25 -6.23 13.39 14.23
N GLU A 26 -7.10 14.35 14.53
CA GLU A 26 -8.56 14.16 14.48
C GLU A 26 -9.04 13.74 13.08
N GLU A 27 -8.32 14.19 12.04
CA GLU A 27 -8.52 13.87 10.62
C GLU A 27 -7.72 12.64 10.14
N GLY A 28 -7.02 11.94 11.04
CA GLY A 28 -6.12 10.84 10.69
C GLY A 28 -6.83 9.70 9.96
N PHE A 29 -8.06 9.37 10.35
CA PHE A 29 -8.89 8.35 9.69
C PHE A 29 -9.34 8.78 8.29
N ASP A 30 -9.71 10.05 8.08
CA ASP A 30 -10.07 10.58 6.76
C ASP A 30 -8.87 10.59 5.81
N ASN A 31 -7.69 11.00 6.32
CA ASN A 31 -6.44 10.96 5.57
C ASN A 31 -6.02 9.52 5.23
N GLU A 32 -6.13 8.59 6.18
CA GLU A 32 -5.89 7.16 5.92
C GLU A 32 -6.83 6.62 4.84
N ALA A 33 -8.13 6.92 4.92
CA ALA A 33 -9.11 6.49 3.93
C ALA A 33 -8.81 7.03 2.53
N LYS A 34 -8.39 8.31 2.42
CA LYS A 34 -7.92 8.90 1.16
C LYS A 34 -6.70 8.18 0.60
N LEU A 35 -5.65 8.04 1.41
CA LEU A 35 -4.39 7.41 1.01
C LEU A 35 -4.60 5.95 0.59
N PHE A 36 -5.49 5.25 1.28
CA PHE A 36 -5.88 3.88 0.95
C PHE A 36 -6.71 3.83 -0.36
N GLY A 37 -7.63 4.77 -0.54
CA GLY A 37 -8.40 4.90 -1.79
C GLY A 37 -7.52 5.17 -3.01
N GLU A 38 -6.52 6.04 -2.87
CA GLU A 38 -5.53 6.31 -3.92
C GLU A 38 -4.70 5.06 -4.25
N LEU A 39 -4.34 4.25 -3.24
CA LEU A 39 -3.64 2.97 -3.45
C LEU A 39 -4.47 1.99 -4.27
N CYS A 40 -5.78 1.90 -4.02
CA CYS A 40 -6.67 0.98 -4.75
C CYS A 40 -6.67 1.20 -6.27
N GLY A 41 -6.34 2.41 -6.73
CA GLY A 41 -6.22 2.75 -8.15
C GLY A 41 -4.88 2.42 -8.81
N THR A 42 -3.85 2.08 -8.02
CA THR A 42 -2.48 1.83 -8.52
C THR A 42 -2.36 0.46 -9.19
N ALA A 43 -1.41 0.33 -10.13
CA ALA A 43 -1.15 -0.94 -10.78
C ALA A 43 -0.62 -1.98 -9.78
N ASP A 44 0.16 -1.55 -8.79
CA ASP A 44 0.66 -2.39 -7.70
C ASP A 44 -0.46 -2.99 -6.84
N PHE A 45 -1.54 -2.24 -6.55
CA PHE A 45 -2.67 -2.79 -5.80
C PHE A 45 -3.42 -3.84 -6.60
N LYS A 46 -3.66 -3.57 -7.89
CA LYS A 46 -4.32 -4.51 -8.79
C LYS A 46 -3.51 -5.80 -8.93
N GLU A 47 -2.20 -5.68 -9.14
CA GLU A 47 -1.28 -6.81 -9.22
C GLU A 47 -1.17 -7.58 -7.90
N GLY A 48 -1.15 -6.88 -6.75
CA GLY A 48 -1.20 -7.49 -5.43
C GLY A 48 -2.45 -8.34 -5.22
N THR A 49 -3.62 -7.80 -5.60
CA THR A 49 -4.91 -8.47 -5.48
C THR A 49 -5.02 -9.67 -6.43
N THR A 50 -4.59 -9.50 -7.69
CA THR A 50 -4.54 -10.58 -8.68
C THR A 50 -3.60 -11.70 -8.24
N ALA A 51 -2.39 -11.36 -7.80
CA ALA A 51 -1.42 -12.34 -7.33
C ALA A 51 -1.92 -13.10 -6.09
N PHE A 52 -2.64 -12.43 -5.18
CA PHE A 52 -3.27 -13.07 -4.03
C PHE A 52 -4.33 -14.09 -4.46
N LEU A 53 -5.21 -13.73 -5.41
CA LEU A 53 -6.21 -14.64 -5.96
C LEU A 53 -5.58 -15.83 -6.69
N GLU A 54 -4.51 -15.59 -7.45
CA GLU A 54 -3.75 -16.62 -8.17
C GLU A 54 -2.78 -17.41 -7.27
N LYS A 55 -2.71 -17.10 -5.96
CA LYS A 55 -1.76 -17.68 -5.00
C LYS A 55 -0.30 -17.65 -5.46
N ARG A 56 0.07 -16.65 -6.26
CA ARG A 56 1.44 -16.41 -6.74
C ARG A 56 2.08 -15.26 -5.98
N LYS A 57 3.39 -15.07 -6.19
CA LYS A 57 4.09 -13.90 -5.66
C LYS A 57 3.74 -12.67 -6.53
N PRO A 58 3.28 -11.56 -5.94
CA PRO A 58 3.08 -10.31 -6.67
C PRO A 58 4.42 -9.75 -7.15
N ASN A 59 4.40 -9.12 -8.32
CA ASN A 59 5.56 -8.41 -8.86
C ASN A 59 5.28 -6.91 -8.83
N PHE A 60 5.66 -6.26 -7.74
CA PHE A 60 5.45 -4.83 -7.59
C PHE A 60 6.47 -4.06 -8.43
N SER A 61 5.97 -3.17 -9.28
CA SER A 61 6.79 -2.37 -10.21
C SER A 61 6.91 -0.90 -9.79
N GLY A 62 6.21 -0.49 -8.74
CA GLY A 62 6.19 0.90 -8.28
C GLY A 62 5.37 1.80 -9.20
N LYS A 63 4.23 1.30 -9.69
CA LYS A 63 3.33 1.98 -10.62
C LYS A 63 1.87 1.85 -10.21
#